data_AF-A0A081CEY4-F1
#
_entry.id   AF-A0A081CEY4-F1
#
_cell.length_a   1.000
_cell.length_b   1.000
_cell.length_c   1.000
_cell.angle_alpha   90.00
_cell.angle_beta   90.00
_cell.angle_gamma   90.00
#
_symmetry.space_group_name_H-M   'P 1'
#
loop_
_entity.id
_entity.type
_entity.pdbx_description
1 polymer ?
#
loop_
_entity_poly.entity_id
_entity_poly.type
_entity_poly.pdbx_seq_one_letter_code
_entity_poly.pdbx_strand_id
1 'polypeptide(L)'
;MTVLGHKKAEYSIQQWGEVVFGDGMGLSTGYLSDRTVPWSENAFEMVLRTHDGTVPGVDDRREIIGEIAAIFMRETGPRDFEVPMVHFKGQCAHVTAPDTGLMEVLWKEQPVFRGEKMKLVSKGFVESNITVYGVWGMPAKERQELIKSFTKSTKKLAALIVADMYYMSEVSGELITNSGPLFSGDMLIFGRAGFGDQKSFLGEPFLKIPYPTVD
;
A
#
# COMPACT_ATOMS: atom_id res chain seq x y z
N MET A 1 -2.31 -23.67 55.06
CA MET A 1 -1.75 -24.01 53.73
C MET A 1 -2.41 -23.07 52.74
N THR A 2 -1.77 -21.95 52.42
CA THR A 2 -2.35 -20.89 51.59
C THR A 2 -1.98 -21.18 50.14
N VAL A 3 -2.98 -21.51 49.32
CA VAL A 3 -2.80 -21.66 47.87
C VAL A 3 -2.64 -20.24 47.31
N LEU A 4 -1.40 -19.87 46.96
CA LEU A 4 -1.12 -18.69 46.15
C LEU A 4 -1.73 -18.93 44.77
N GLY A 5 -2.91 -18.37 44.53
CA GLY A 5 -3.49 -18.32 43.20
C GLY A 5 -2.55 -17.53 42.30
N HIS A 6 -1.92 -18.20 41.33
CA HIS A 6 -1.19 -17.52 40.27
C HIS A 6 -2.20 -16.67 39.50
N LYS A 7 -2.14 -15.34 39.68
CA LYS A 7 -2.79 -14.38 38.79
C LYS A 7 -2.22 -14.64 37.40
N LYS A 8 -3.07 -15.08 36.47
CA LYS A 8 -2.70 -15.19 35.06
C LYS A 8 -2.41 -13.77 34.58
N ALA A 9 -1.18 -13.50 34.19
CA ALA A 9 -0.83 -12.21 33.61
C ALA A 9 -1.68 -12.01 32.35
N GLU A 10 -2.36 -10.87 32.28
CA GLU A 10 -3.10 -10.47 31.09
C GLU A 10 -2.17 -9.65 30.21
N TYR A 11 -2.24 -9.92 28.90
CA TYR A 11 -1.34 -9.33 27.92
C TYR A 11 -2.13 -8.54 26.90
N SER A 12 -1.58 -7.40 26.50
CA SER A 12 -2.05 -6.62 25.36
C SER A 12 -1.02 -6.64 24.24
N ILE A 13 -1.52 -6.77 23.02
CA ILE A 13 -0.72 -6.74 21.81
C ILE A 13 -1.09 -5.48 21.04
N GLN A 14 -0.10 -4.68 20.69
CA GLN A 14 -0.27 -3.57 19.76
C GLN A 14 0.41 -3.94 18.45
N GLN A 15 -0.32 -3.90 17.33
CA GLN A 15 0.17 -4.24 16.00
C GLN A 15 0.03 -3.06 15.04
N TRP A 16 0.99 -2.89 14.14
CA TRP A 16 0.96 -1.89 13.07
C TRP A 16 1.81 -2.34 11.88
N GLY A 17 1.53 -1.84 10.68
CA GLY A 17 2.40 -2.00 9.51
C GLY A 17 3.49 -0.92 9.49
N GLU A 18 4.71 -1.28 9.13
CA GLU A 18 5.85 -0.36 9.04
C GLU A 18 6.61 -0.52 7.72
N VAL A 19 7.00 0.60 7.09
CA VAL A 19 7.98 0.60 6.00
C VAL A 19 9.39 0.47 6.60
N VAL A 20 9.96 -0.72 6.59
CA VAL A 20 11.30 -0.99 7.16
C VAL A 20 12.45 -0.70 6.21
N PHE A 21 12.13 -0.50 4.93
CA PHE A 21 13.08 -0.11 3.88
C PHE A 21 12.33 0.62 2.76
N GLY A 22 12.92 1.68 2.19
CA GLY A 22 12.34 2.38 1.03
C GLY A 22 11.30 3.47 1.37
N ASP A 23 11.39 4.08 2.55
CA ASP A 23 10.45 5.09 3.08
C ASP A 23 10.27 6.36 2.20
N GLY A 24 11.09 6.52 1.16
CA GLY A 24 11.03 7.69 0.27
C GLY A 24 9.87 7.71 -0.72
N MET A 25 8.97 6.72 -0.73
CA MET A 25 7.88 6.63 -1.71
C MET A 25 6.58 7.32 -1.28
N GLY A 26 6.47 7.84 -0.07
CA GLY A 26 5.32 8.66 0.35
C GLY A 26 3.95 7.97 0.29
N LEU A 27 3.91 6.63 0.30
CA LEU A 27 2.68 5.82 0.39
C LEU A 27 2.57 5.19 1.79
N SER A 28 1.37 5.24 2.37
CA SER A 28 1.06 4.70 3.68
C SER A 28 1.05 3.17 3.66
N THR A 29 1.38 2.58 4.81
CA THR A 29 1.41 1.12 4.95
C THR A 29 0.04 0.50 4.69
N GLY A 30 -1.05 1.17 5.11
CA GLY A 30 -2.42 0.77 4.78
C GLY A 30 -2.69 0.72 3.28
N TYR A 31 -2.23 1.73 2.52
CA TYR A 31 -2.34 1.72 1.05
C TYR A 31 -1.53 0.57 0.45
N LEU A 32 -0.30 0.34 0.91
CA LEU A 32 0.59 -0.70 0.40
C LEU A 32 0.09 -2.12 0.73
N SER A 33 -0.48 -2.31 1.91
CA SER A 33 -0.95 -3.61 2.40
C SER A 33 -2.38 -3.96 1.99
N ASP A 34 -3.17 -2.99 1.54
CA ASP A 34 -4.55 -3.25 1.12
C ASP A 34 -4.61 -4.25 -0.05
N ARG A 35 -5.35 -5.34 0.13
CA ARG A 35 -5.56 -6.40 -0.87
C ARG A 35 -6.98 -6.45 -1.40
N THR A 36 -7.86 -5.62 -0.86
CA THR A 36 -9.27 -5.56 -1.28
C THR A 36 -9.40 -4.97 -2.68
N VAL A 37 -8.41 -4.17 -3.08
CA VAL A 37 -8.31 -3.54 -4.40
C VAL A 37 -7.02 -4.01 -5.08
N PRO A 38 -7.09 -4.56 -6.31
CA PRO A 38 -5.89 -4.96 -7.05
C PRO A 38 -5.07 -3.74 -7.46
N TRP A 39 -3.79 -3.95 -7.74
CA TRP A 39 -2.95 -2.91 -8.32
C TRP A 39 -3.24 -2.76 -9.80
N SER A 40 -3.05 -1.55 -10.30
CA SER A 40 -3.15 -1.25 -11.73
C SER A 40 -2.03 -1.94 -12.49
N GLU A 41 -2.34 -2.33 -13.73
CA GLU A 41 -1.34 -2.83 -14.67
C GLU A 41 -0.43 -1.71 -15.18
N ASN A 42 -0.89 -0.45 -15.09
CA ASN A 42 -0.11 0.72 -15.49
C ASN A 42 0.45 1.44 -14.26
N ALA A 43 1.74 1.76 -14.31
CA ALA A 43 2.36 2.64 -13.32
C ALA A 43 1.67 4.01 -13.34
N PHE A 44 1.61 4.66 -12.18
CA PHE A 44 0.97 5.96 -11.95
C PHE A 44 -0.55 6.00 -12.19
N GLU A 45 -1.15 4.92 -12.67
CA GLU A 45 -2.56 4.90 -13.04
C GLU A 45 -3.40 4.22 -11.98
N MET A 46 -4.52 4.83 -11.63
CA MET A 46 -5.62 4.18 -10.93
C MET A 46 -6.87 4.15 -11.81
N VAL A 47 -7.71 3.14 -11.60
CA VAL A 47 -8.91 2.93 -12.40
C VAL A 47 -10.15 3.01 -11.53
N LEU A 48 -11.03 3.93 -11.88
CA LEU A 48 -12.33 4.14 -11.25
C LEU A 48 -13.43 3.73 -12.22
N ARG A 49 -14.53 3.19 -11.70
CA ARG A 49 -15.70 2.79 -12.49
C ARG A 49 -16.96 3.41 -11.93
N THR A 50 -17.88 3.79 -12.81
CA THR A 50 -19.23 4.19 -12.43
C THR A 50 -19.90 3.11 -11.56
N HIS A 51 -20.64 3.51 -10.54
CA HIS A 51 -21.27 2.57 -9.60
C HIS A 51 -22.30 1.67 -10.30
N ASP A 52 -23.01 2.24 -11.27
CA ASP A 52 -24.06 1.63 -12.09
C ASP A 52 -23.54 0.88 -13.33
N GLY A 53 -22.23 0.97 -13.62
CA GLY A 53 -21.62 0.35 -14.80
C GLY A 53 -22.04 0.99 -16.13
N THR A 54 -22.60 2.20 -16.09
CA THR A 54 -22.95 2.92 -17.32
C THR A 54 -21.71 3.52 -17.97
N VAL A 55 -21.70 3.56 -19.31
CA VAL A 55 -20.66 4.26 -20.06
C VAL A 55 -20.96 5.76 -19.98
N PRO A 56 -20.09 6.58 -19.37
CA PRO A 56 -20.36 7.99 -19.17
C PRO A 56 -20.33 8.74 -20.51
N GLY A 57 -21.38 9.53 -20.76
CA GLY A 57 -21.45 10.48 -21.86
C GLY A 57 -20.51 11.67 -21.68
N VAL A 58 -20.52 12.63 -22.60
CA VAL A 58 -19.60 13.79 -22.54
C VAL A 58 -19.80 14.61 -21.26
N ASP A 59 -21.04 14.86 -20.86
CA ASP A 59 -21.34 15.65 -19.66
C ASP A 59 -21.04 14.87 -18.37
N ASP A 60 -21.33 13.57 -18.35
CA ASP A 60 -20.95 12.69 -17.24
C ASP A 60 -19.42 12.67 -17.03
N ARG A 61 -18.66 12.61 -18.13
CA ARG A 61 -17.19 12.65 -18.07
C ARG A 61 -16.69 13.97 -17.50
N ARG A 62 -17.33 15.10 -17.84
CA ARG A 62 -16.98 16.41 -17.27
C ARG A 62 -17.26 16.46 -15.77
N GLU A 63 -18.38 15.91 -15.32
CA GLU A 63 -18.71 15.78 -13.88
C GLU A 63 -17.63 14.97 -13.15
N ILE A 64 -17.29 13.78 -13.67
CA ILE A 64 -16.26 12.91 -13.10
C ILE A 64 -14.89 13.61 -13.05
N ILE A 65 -14.48 14.27 -14.14
CA ILE A 65 -13.23 15.05 -14.16
C ILE A 65 -13.28 16.18 -13.12
N GLY A 66 -14.42 16.87 -13.01
CA GLY A 66 -14.61 17.96 -12.05
C GLY A 66 -14.43 17.49 -10.60
N GLU A 67 -14.96 16.31 -10.26
CA GLU A 67 -14.82 15.71 -8.93
C GLU A 67 -13.38 15.28 -8.62
N ILE A 68 -12.69 14.67 -9.60
CA ILE A 68 -11.26 14.35 -9.47
C ILE A 68 -10.44 15.63 -9.28
N ALA A 69 -10.73 16.67 -10.06
CA ALA A 69 -10.06 17.96 -9.96
C ALA A 69 -10.34 18.65 -8.62
N ALA A 70 -11.56 18.55 -8.09
CA ALA A 70 -11.91 19.09 -6.79
C ALA A 70 -11.11 18.42 -5.66
N ILE A 71 -10.99 17.08 -5.70
CA ILE A 71 -10.14 16.32 -4.78
C ILE A 71 -8.69 16.77 -4.90
N PHE A 72 -8.13 16.80 -6.11
CA PHE A 72 -6.76 17.25 -6.35
C PHE A 72 -6.49 18.64 -5.76
N MET A 73 -7.31 19.63 -6.13
CA MET A 73 -7.14 21.02 -5.67
C MET A 73 -7.22 21.16 -4.15
N ARG A 74 -8.05 20.34 -3.49
CA ARG A 74 -8.19 20.33 -2.03
C ARG A 74 -6.94 19.79 -1.33
N GLU A 75 -6.33 18.75 -1.88
CA GLU A 75 -5.20 18.05 -1.24
C GLU A 75 -3.84 18.69 -1.56
N THR A 76 -3.64 19.13 -2.80
CA THR A 76 -2.34 19.65 -3.26
C THR A 76 -2.21 21.15 -3.07
N GLY A 77 -3.34 21.86 -2.91
CA GLY A 77 -3.39 23.32 -2.89
C GLY A 77 -2.93 23.94 -4.22
N PRO A 78 -2.68 25.26 -4.26
CA PRO A 78 -2.38 26.00 -5.49
C PRO A 78 -0.92 25.84 -5.98
N ARG A 79 -0.24 24.75 -5.64
CA ARG A 79 1.17 24.55 -6.02
C ARG A 79 1.30 23.97 -7.43
N ASP A 80 2.50 24.13 -8.01
CA ASP A 80 2.90 23.62 -9.33
C ASP A 80 3.04 22.09 -9.36
N PHE A 81 2.00 21.35 -8.98
CA PHE A 81 1.96 19.91 -9.16
C PHE A 81 1.51 19.56 -10.57
N GLU A 82 2.03 18.45 -11.11
CA GLU A 82 1.55 17.90 -12.36
C GLU A 82 0.07 17.50 -12.21
N VAL A 83 -0.78 18.12 -13.02
CA VAL A 83 -2.22 17.87 -13.03
C VAL A 83 -2.47 16.41 -13.43
N PRO A 84 -3.34 15.68 -12.70
CA PRO A 84 -3.67 14.31 -13.06
C PRO A 84 -4.27 14.25 -14.46
N MET A 85 -3.80 13.29 -15.27
CA MET A 85 -4.38 13.01 -16.57
C MET A 85 -5.54 12.04 -16.42
N VAL A 86 -6.71 12.42 -16.95
CA VAL A 86 -7.91 11.57 -16.93
C VAL A 86 -8.29 11.20 -18.35
N HIS A 87 -8.39 9.90 -18.61
CA HIS A 87 -8.97 9.39 -19.85
C HIS A 87 -10.03 8.33 -19.56
N PHE A 88 -10.89 8.05 -20.53
CA PHE A 88 -12.03 7.14 -20.36
C PHE A 88 -11.95 5.97 -21.33
N LYS A 89 -12.10 4.75 -20.81
CA LYS A 89 -12.20 3.51 -21.60
C LYS A 89 -13.46 2.76 -21.17
N GLY A 90 -14.49 2.80 -22.03
CA GLY A 90 -15.80 2.27 -21.69
C GLY A 90 -16.38 2.95 -20.45
N GLN A 91 -16.72 2.17 -19.43
CA GLN A 91 -17.27 2.61 -18.13
C GLN A 91 -16.21 3.06 -17.10
N CYS A 92 -14.93 3.02 -17.47
CA CYS A 92 -13.83 3.30 -16.56
C CYS A 92 -13.20 4.67 -16.83
N ALA A 93 -12.94 5.42 -15.75
CA ALA A 93 -12.06 6.56 -15.74
C ALA A 93 -10.67 6.11 -15.27
N HIS A 94 -9.67 6.33 -16.11
CA HIS A 94 -8.27 6.05 -15.83
C HIS A 94 -7.60 7.36 -15.43
N VAL A 95 -7.10 7.41 -14.20
CA VAL A 95 -6.49 8.60 -13.61
C VAL A 95 -5.01 8.34 -13.44
N THR A 96 -4.18 9.00 -14.23
CA THR A 96 -2.72 8.94 -14.13
C THR A 96 -2.21 10.13 -13.32
N ALA A 97 -1.54 9.86 -12.21
CA ALA A 97 -0.99 10.88 -11.33
C ALA A 97 0.40 10.47 -10.82
N PRO A 98 1.43 11.31 -10.90
CA PRO A 98 2.73 11.03 -10.27
C PRO A 98 2.71 11.24 -8.75
N ASP A 99 1.68 11.91 -8.23
CA ASP A 99 1.57 12.29 -6.83
C ASP A 99 0.99 11.14 -5.97
N THR A 100 1.77 10.68 -4.98
CA THR A 100 1.42 9.58 -4.09
C THR A 100 0.27 9.96 -3.15
N GLY A 101 0.22 11.24 -2.74
CA GLY A 101 -0.81 11.78 -1.88
C GLY A 101 -2.18 11.72 -2.55
N LEU A 102 -2.27 12.16 -3.81
CA LEU A 102 -3.49 12.11 -4.61
C LEU A 102 -3.97 10.67 -4.79
N MET A 103 -3.07 9.73 -5.11
CA MET A 103 -3.44 8.32 -5.22
C MET A 103 -4.03 7.77 -3.92
N GLU A 104 -3.42 8.10 -2.78
CA GLU A 104 -3.93 7.70 -1.47
C GLU A 104 -5.28 8.31 -1.14
N VAL A 105 -5.47 9.58 -1.47
CA VAL A 105 -6.74 10.26 -1.20
C VAL A 105 -7.82 9.67 -2.07
N LEU A 106 -7.60 9.48 -3.37
CA LEU A 106 -8.58 8.84 -4.25
C LEU A 106 -8.87 7.38 -3.85
N TRP A 107 -7.92 6.71 -3.19
CA TRP A 107 -8.15 5.38 -2.58
C TRP A 107 -9.04 5.43 -1.33
N LYS A 108 -8.92 6.46 -0.49
CA LYS A 108 -9.77 6.64 0.71
C LYS A 108 -11.13 7.25 0.37
N GLU A 109 -11.15 8.16 -0.59
CA GLU A 109 -12.26 9.01 -0.97
C GLU A 109 -12.38 9.00 -2.49
N GLN A 110 -13.13 8.02 -3.01
CA GLN A 110 -13.41 7.95 -4.45
C GLN A 110 -14.31 9.12 -4.87
N PRO A 111 -14.15 9.64 -6.10
CA PRO A 111 -15.03 10.67 -6.67
C PRO A 111 -16.51 10.29 -6.60
N VAL A 112 -17.39 11.27 -6.40
CA VAL A 112 -18.84 11.06 -6.35
C VAL A 112 -19.41 11.37 -7.74
N PHE A 113 -20.15 10.43 -8.32
CA PHE A 113 -20.83 10.61 -9.59
C PHE A 113 -22.31 10.29 -9.43
N ARG A 114 -23.19 11.24 -9.76
CA ARG A 114 -24.65 11.13 -9.56
C ARG A 114 -25.05 10.76 -8.12
N GLY A 115 -24.34 11.33 -7.14
CA GLY A 115 -24.62 11.14 -5.72
C GLY A 115 -24.06 9.85 -5.10
N GLU A 116 -23.40 9.00 -5.87
CA GLU A 116 -22.76 7.78 -5.36
C GLU A 116 -21.25 7.76 -5.63
N LYS A 117 -20.47 7.18 -4.72
CA LYS A 117 -19.03 7.00 -4.90
C LYS A 117 -18.76 6.07 -6.08
N MET A 118 -17.84 6.46 -6.95
CA MET A 118 -17.28 5.58 -7.97
C MET A 118 -16.58 4.38 -7.31
N LYS A 119 -16.60 3.24 -7.98
CA LYS A 119 -15.93 2.02 -7.53
C LYS A 119 -14.46 2.07 -7.92
N LEU A 120 -13.57 1.87 -6.95
CA LEU A 120 -12.15 1.69 -7.24
C LEU A 120 -11.91 0.29 -7.81
N VAL A 121 -11.53 0.22 -9.09
CA VAL A 121 -11.24 -1.03 -9.80
C VAL A 121 -9.81 -1.46 -9.55
N SER A 122 -8.87 -0.52 -9.62
CA SER A 122 -7.47 -0.75 -9.29
C SER A 122 -6.79 0.49 -8.76
N LYS A 123 -5.78 0.31 -7.92
CA LYS A 123 -4.96 1.39 -7.34
C LYS A 123 -3.60 1.50 -8.03
N GLY A 124 -3.08 2.71 -8.16
CA GLY A 124 -1.81 2.97 -8.84
C GLY A 124 -0.59 2.74 -7.97
N PHE A 125 0.58 2.58 -8.59
CA PHE A 125 1.87 2.59 -7.90
C PHE A 125 2.83 3.54 -8.61
N VAL A 126 3.69 4.21 -7.84
CA VAL A 126 4.57 5.29 -8.34
C VAL A 126 5.87 4.83 -8.98
N GLU A 127 6.07 3.53 -9.10
CA GLU A 127 7.14 2.96 -9.93
C GLU A 127 6.56 1.95 -10.91
N SER A 128 7.18 1.86 -12.09
CA SER A 128 6.91 0.79 -13.06
C SER A 128 7.81 -0.41 -12.81
N ASN A 129 7.45 -1.56 -13.38
CA ASN A 129 8.26 -2.77 -13.36
C ASN A 129 8.55 -3.28 -11.94
N ILE A 130 7.49 -3.26 -11.13
CA ILE A 130 7.50 -3.68 -9.74
C ILE A 130 6.79 -5.02 -9.63
N THR A 131 7.38 -5.95 -8.92
CA THR A 131 6.72 -7.21 -8.53
C THR A 131 6.58 -7.20 -7.02
N VAL A 132 5.38 -7.46 -6.52
CA VAL A 132 5.13 -7.56 -5.09
C VAL A 132 5.19 -9.03 -4.69
N TYR A 133 6.06 -9.31 -3.73
CA TYR A 133 6.29 -10.61 -3.15
C TYR A 133 5.71 -10.62 -1.74
N GLY A 134 4.98 -11.67 -1.40
CA GLY A 134 4.49 -11.91 -0.04
C GLY A 134 5.39 -12.92 0.62
N VAL A 135 6.00 -12.57 1.74
CA VAL A 135 6.83 -13.47 2.54
C VAL A 135 6.09 -13.78 3.82
N TRP A 136 5.79 -15.06 4.03
CA TRP A 136 4.88 -15.55 5.07
C TRP A 136 5.59 -16.50 6.01
N GLY A 137 5.19 -16.50 7.29
CA GLY A 137 5.62 -17.51 8.26
C GLY A 137 7.12 -17.51 8.57
N MET A 138 7.78 -16.36 8.41
CA MET A 138 9.17 -16.20 8.82
C MET A 138 9.27 -16.19 10.34
N PRO A 139 10.42 -16.60 10.91
CA PRO A 139 10.65 -16.43 12.34
C PRO A 139 10.53 -14.97 12.75
N ALA A 140 9.73 -14.74 13.80
CA ALA A 140 9.66 -13.44 14.47
C ALA A 140 11.05 -13.05 14.97
N LYS A 141 11.39 -11.78 14.79
CA LYS A 141 12.70 -11.22 15.15
C LYS A 141 12.56 -9.75 15.45
N GLU A 142 13.55 -9.18 16.12
CA GLU A 142 13.55 -7.75 16.37
C GLU A 142 13.68 -6.97 15.06
N ARG A 143 13.07 -5.78 15.02
CA ARG A 143 13.14 -4.88 13.85
C ARG A 143 14.57 -4.68 13.33
N GLN A 144 15.54 -4.49 14.23
CA GLN A 144 16.94 -4.29 13.83
C GLN A 144 17.55 -5.54 13.19
N GLU A 145 17.21 -6.73 13.67
CA GLU A 145 17.66 -7.99 13.11
C GLU A 145 17.04 -8.26 11.74
N LEU A 146 15.77 -7.91 11.56
CA LEU A 146 15.12 -7.92 10.25
C LEU A 146 15.90 -7.04 9.26
N ILE A 147 16.18 -5.78 9.61
CA ILE A 147 16.89 -4.85 8.73
C ILE A 147 18.32 -5.34 8.40
N LYS A 148 19.01 -5.96 9.37
CA LYS A 148 20.34 -6.55 9.18
C LYS A 148 20.30 -7.79 8.28
N SER A 149 19.18 -8.53 8.26
CA SER A 149 19.03 -9.70 7.39
C SER A 149 18.90 -9.36 5.90
N PHE A 150 18.61 -8.10 5.56
CA PHE A 150 18.59 -7.67 4.16
C PHE A 150 20.01 -7.54 3.60
N THR A 151 20.33 -8.39 2.64
CA THR A 151 21.61 -8.36 1.92
C THR A 151 21.76 -7.07 1.10
N LYS A 152 23.00 -6.76 0.67
CA LYS A 152 23.26 -5.64 -0.25
C LYS A 152 22.48 -5.77 -1.56
N SER A 153 22.31 -7.00 -2.05
CA SER A 153 21.55 -7.25 -3.29
C SER A 153 20.05 -7.06 -3.08
N THR A 154 19.50 -7.46 -1.92
CA THR A 154 18.11 -7.19 -1.54
C THR A 154 17.85 -5.69 -1.49
N LYS A 155 18.71 -4.92 -0.82
CA LYS A 155 18.56 -3.45 -0.71
C LYS A 155 18.68 -2.74 -2.07
N LYS A 156 19.47 -3.27 -3.00
CA LYS A 156 19.62 -2.69 -4.35
C LYS A 156 18.36 -2.89 -5.20
N LEU A 157 17.73 -4.06 -5.08
CA LEU A 157 16.62 -4.46 -5.94
C LEU A 157 15.24 -4.23 -5.30
N ALA A 158 15.16 -4.07 -3.98
CA ALA A 158 13.92 -3.68 -3.31
C ALA A 158 13.64 -2.19 -3.56
N ALA A 159 12.42 -1.90 -3.97
CA ALA A 159 11.86 -0.56 -4.00
C ALA A 159 11.43 -0.15 -2.59
N LEU A 160 10.63 -1.00 -1.93
CA LEU A 160 10.28 -0.86 -0.52
C LEU A 160 9.95 -2.22 0.12
N ILE A 161 10.02 -2.28 1.46
CA ILE A 161 9.64 -3.44 2.26
C ILE A 161 8.69 -2.98 3.36
N VAL A 162 7.49 -3.55 3.39
CA VAL A 162 6.49 -3.33 4.44
C VAL A 162 6.42 -4.56 5.31
N ALA A 163 6.53 -4.40 6.62
CA ALA A 163 6.49 -5.49 7.56
C ALA A 163 5.47 -5.21 8.67
N ASP A 164 4.75 -6.23 9.08
CA ASP A 164 3.85 -6.14 10.21
C ASP A 164 4.65 -6.28 11.51
N MET A 165 4.54 -5.26 12.36
CA MET A 165 5.25 -5.14 13.62
C MET A 165 4.28 -5.25 14.78
N TYR A 166 4.79 -5.69 15.92
CA TYR A 166 4.03 -5.69 17.16
C TYR A 166 4.90 -5.46 18.39
N TYR A 167 4.26 -5.02 19.47
CA TYR A 167 4.78 -5.06 20.83
C TYR A 167 3.85 -5.86 21.72
N MET A 168 4.44 -6.49 22.73
CA MET A 168 3.71 -7.13 23.82
C MET A 168 3.97 -6.38 25.13
N SER A 169 2.89 -5.95 25.76
CA SER A 169 2.89 -5.40 27.10
C SER A 169 1.99 -6.24 28.01
N GLU A 170 2.33 -6.27 29.30
CA GLU A 170 1.37 -6.67 30.32
C GLU A 170 0.29 -5.58 30.43
N VAL A 171 -0.95 -5.95 30.76
CA VAL A 171 -2.07 -5.00 30.94
C VAL A 171 -1.78 -3.95 32.03
N SER A 172 -0.81 -4.21 32.91
CA SER A 172 -0.21 -3.25 33.86
C SER A 172 0.54 -2.09 33.19
N GLY A 173 0.79 -2.16 31.88
CA GLY A 173 1.55 -1.18 31.09
C GLY A 173 3.05 -1.51 30.97
N GLU A 174 3.53 -2.58 31.62
CA GLU A 174 4.92 -2.98 31.54
C GLU A 174 5.22 -3.70 30.21
N LEU A 175 6.19 -3.18 29.46
CA LEU A 175 6.67 -3.82 28.23
C LEU A 175 7.36 -5.15 28.58
N ILE A 176 6.89 -6.23 27.98
CA ILE A 176 7.47 -7.56 28.16
C ILE A 176 8.72 -7.71 27.31
N THR A 177 8.69 -7.10 26.12
CA THR A 177 9.84 -7.05 25.22
C THR A 177 10.67 -5.82 25.58
N ASN A 178 11.77 -6.03 26.30
CA ASN A 178 12.78 -5.00 26.53
C ASN A 178 13.52 -4.58 25.25
N SER A 179 13.23 -5.23 24.12
CA SER A 179 14.01 -5.19 22.91
C SER A 179 13.20 -4.78 21.67
N GLY A 180 12.63 -3.58 21.70
CA GLY A 180 12.07 -2.94 20.51
C GLY A 180 10.92 -3.71 19.83
N PRO A 181 10.42 -3.23 18.67
CA PRO A 181 9.31 -3.87 17.98
C PRO A 181 9.73 -5.23 17.46
N LEU A 182 8.82 -6.20 17.55
CA LEU A 182 8.98 -7.50 16.94
C LEU A 182 8.27 -7.55 15.60
N PHE A 183 8.96 -8.11 14.61
CA PHE A 183 8.37 -8.50 13.35
C PHE A 183 7.47 -9.72 13.54
N SER A 184 6.25 -9.68 13.01
CA SER A 184 5.21 -10.72 13.14
C SER A 184 5.47 -12.00 12.34
N GLY A 185 6.44 -11.99 11.42
CA GLY A 185 6.73 -13.12 10.53
C GLY A 185 6.27 -12.90 9.09
N ASP A 186 5.48 -11.86 8.84
CA ASP A 186 4.84 -11.60 7.56
C ASP A 186 5.19 -10.21 6.99
N MET A 187 5.66 -10.17 5.73
CA MET A 187 6.04 -8.92 5.05
C MET A 187 5.71 -8.92 3.56
N LEU A 188 5.55 -7.71 3.04
CA LEU A 188 5.48 -7.42 1.61
C LEU A 188 6.78 -6.81 1.12
N ILE A 189 7.26 -7.31 -0.01
CA ILE A 189 8.44 -6.75 -0.69
C ILE A 189 8.04 -6.30 -2.08
N PHE A 190 8.26 -5.02 -2.37
CA PHE A 190 8.06 -4.45 -3.69
C PHE A 190 9.43 -4.46 -4.37
N GLY A 191 9.66 -5.43 -5.24
CA GLY A 191 10.93 -5.65 -5.93
C GLY A 191 10.94 -5.08 -7.34
N ARG A 192 12.03 -4.41 -7.72
CA ARG A 192 12.32 -4.00 -9.11
C ARG A 192 12.72 -5.20 -9.97
N ALA A 193 12.90 -5.00 -11.27
CA ALA A 193 13.37 -6.05 -12.18
C ALA A 193 14.64 -6.78 -11.66
N GLY A 194 14.65 -8.10 -11.82
CA GLY A 194 15.72 -8.98 -11.34
C GLY A 194 15.61 -9.37 -9.86
N PHE A 195 14.64 -8.85 -9.09
CA PHE A 195 14.44 -9.25 -7.70
C PHE A 195 14.09 -10.75 -7.57
N GLY A 196 13.29 -11.27 -8.51
CA GLY A 196 12.85 -12.67 -8.57
C GLY A 196 13.97 -13.70 -8.78
N ASP A 197 15.16 -13.26 -9.19
CA ASP A 197 16.32 -14.14 -9.35
C ASP A 197 17.02 -14.44 -8.01
N GLN A 198 16.67 -13.72 -6.93
CA GLN A 198 17.20 -13.94 -5.58
C GLN A 198 16.41 -15.00 -4.82
N LYS A 199 16.56 -16.28 -5.21
CA LYS A 199 15.81 -17.43 -4.65
C LYS A 199 15.85 -17.58 -3.11
N SER A 200 16.80 -16.98 -2.41
CA SER A 200 17.01 -17.18 -0.97
C SER A 200 16.18 -16.27 -0.06
N PHE A 201 15.46 -15.27 -0.60
CA PHE A 201 14.67 -14.33 0.20
C PHE A 201 13.19 -14.27 -0.23
N LEU A 202 12.81 -15.03 -1.26
CA LEU A 202 11.53 -14.85 -1.92
C LEU A 202 10.48 -15.74 -1.30
N GLY A 203 9.45 -15.10 -0.75
CA GLY A 203 8.13 -15.70 -0.69
C GLY A 203 7.49 -15.72 -2.08
N GLU A 204 6.20 -15.99 -2.15
CA GLU A 204 5.51 -16.19 -3.43
C GLU A 204 5.25 -14.85 -4.14
N PRO A 205 5.58 -14.72 -5.44
CA PRO A 205 5.12 -13.59 -6.23
C PRO A 205 3.60 -13.71 -6.38
N PHE A 206 2.87 -12.68 -5.96
CA PHE A 206 1.41 -12.69 -6.12
C PHE A 206 0.90 -11.49 -6.94
N LEU A 207 1.78 -10.54 -7.30
CA LEU A 207 1.41 -9.39 -8.12
C LEU A 207 2.59 -8.86 -8.95
N LYS A 208 2.31 -8.49 -10.20
CA LYS A 208 3.25 -7.80 -11.10
C LYS A 208 2.60 -6.52 -11.63
N ILE A 209 3.31 -5.40 -11.51
CA ILE A 209 2.98 -4.08 -12.07
C ILE A 209 3.92 -3.87 -13.27
N PRO A 210 3.46 -4.13 -14.52
CA PRO A 210 4.30 -4.02 -15.70
C PRO A 210 4.61 -2.55 -16.08
N TYR A 211 5.36 -2.37 -17.18
CA TYR A 211 5.47 -1.06 -17.82
C TYR A 211 4.13 -0.65 -18.44
N PRO A 212 3.83 0.66 -18.52
CA PRO A 212 2.73 1.12 -19.35
C PRO A 212 2.88 0.58 -20.77
N THR A 213 1.84 -0.04 -21.32
CA THR A 213 1.79 -0.35 -22.75
C THR A 213 1.47 0.94 -23.50
N VAL A 214 2.39 1.37 -24.36
CA VAL A 214 2.11 2.47 -25.31
C VAL A 214 1.24 1.87 -26.41
N ASP A 215 -0.06 2.15 -26.37
CA ASP A 215 -0.97 1.97 -27.51
C ASP A 215 -0.95 3.24 -28.39
#